data_AF-A0A4R4UTV6-F1
#
_entry.id   AF-A0A4R4UTV6-F1
#
_cell.length_a   1.000
_cell.length_b   1.000
_cell.length_c   1.000
_cell.angle_alpha   90.00
_cell.angle_beta   90.00
_cell.angle_gamma   90.00
#
_symmetry.space_group_name_H-M   'P 1'
#
loop_
_entity.id
_entity.type
_entity.pdbx_description
1 polymer ?
#
loop_
_entity_poly.entity_id
_entity_poly.type
_entity_poly.pdbx_seq_one_letter_code
_entity_poly.pdbx_strand_id
1 'polypeptide(L)'
;MALSGDDRDCLGRLRDMQREAVEPGGLRRLLARFADEVGGSAALFDAAGKPIASAPARALPEAVVDTAHRVRLGEHRSVVERDGHDQLAAFAISGEPGAPTLALAGSTIDRFTSEPRRTDSLRVLALTWEAQHAHERSRRVDAANDQVREAVLHLLMDGGLATAHRTAEALGDALPDPMRAWVVEVGAIDKGERDAIADELTRITGGRAFVIKCPVHSGHLITAVAPMSHEEERACLRELVARARADIGRISAGISTVLPLRDFPTGYQQAFHALAHARGNAERFATFRRSHDLAAELAGHGQDWARRVLAPLEGFEPARPQDPSRDDLRSTLVSWLAFHQQATRHLKIHRNTLSARLHKIGSLLGRDLHRLPDQAHLDLALRLRGGPEAPHSTRDIDELLRGDEVLRWAEVLLAPLRDSPRLVETVQAWLLADTRTSLAAEALSISAAAVRKRLVSAEQLLERSLLNSPSLSYDLHFAFRALDLTTGRARGSGDGRSGPEN
;
A
#
# COMPACT_ATOMS: atom_id res chain seq x y z
N MET A 1 47.29 21.30 -32.81
CA MET A 1 47.82 19.92 -32.78
C MET A 1 46.73 18.98 -33.25
N ALA A 2 46.82 18.46 -34.48
CA ALA A 2 45.81 17.54 -35.01
C ALA A 2 46.07 16.13 -34.45
N LEU A 3 45.08 15.54 -33.79
CA LEU A 3 45.11 14.14 -33.36
C LEU A 3 45.34 13.24 -34.59
N SER A 4 46.22 12.25 -34.45
CA SER A 4 46.46 11.23 -35.48
C SER A 4 45.16 10.47 -35.80
N GLY A 5 45.06 9.84 -36.97
CA GLY A 5 43.84 9.09 -37.35
C GLY A 5 43.47 8.00 -36.34
N ASP A 6 44.48 7.37 -35.75
CA ASP A 6 44.37 6.29 -34.77
C ASP A 6 43.89 6.80 -33.38
N ASP A 7 44.26 8.03 -33.00
CA ASP A 7 43.75 8.66 -31.77
C ASP A 7 42.26 9.05 -31.89
N ARG A 8 41.80 9.44 -33.09
CA ARG A 8 40.38 9.75 -33.32
C ARG A 8 39.51 8.51 -33.25
N ASP A 9 39.96 7.40 -33.82
CA ASP A 9 39.23 6.13 -33.79
C ASP A 9 39.15 5.56 -32.36
N CYS A 10 40.21 5.72 -31.57
CA CYS A 10 40.20 5.36 -30.15
C CYS A 10 39.18 6.19 -29.34
N LEU A 11 39.17 7.50 -29.52
CA LEU A 11 38.22 8.39 -28.84
C LEU A 11 36.78 8.14 -29.28
N GLY A 12 36.55 7.86 -30.57
CA GLY A 12 35.26 7.43 -31.08
C GLY A 12 34.77 6.15 -30.40
N ARG A 13 35.65 5.14 -30.29
CA ARG A 13 35.35 3.88 -29.63
C ARG A 13 34.95 4.05 -28.17
N LEU A 14 35.74 4.77 -27.37
CA LEU A 14 35.42 4.98 -25.95
C LEU A 14 34.11 5.75 -25.76
N ARG A 15 33.81 6.71 -26.64
CA ARG A 15 32.52 7.41 -26.64
C ARG A 15 31.35 6.49 -26.94
N ASP A 16 31.50 5.56 -27.88
CA ASP A 16 30.45 4.59 -28.19
C ASP A 16 30.22 3.63 -27.01
N MET A 17 31.29 3.18 -26.36
CA MET A 17 31.18 2.36 -25.14
C MET A 17 30.52 3.12 -23.99
N GLN A 18 30.84 4.41 -23.80
CA GLN A 18 30.17 5.26 -22.82
C GLN A 18 28.68 5.43 -23.12
N ARG A 19 28.29 5.53 -24.40
CA ARG A 19 26.87 5.56 -24.80
C ARG A 19 26.19 4.24 -24.46
N GLU A 20 26.79 3.11 -24.86
CA GLU A 20 26.26 1.77 -24.56
C GLU A 20 26.15 1.50 -23.05
N ALA A 21 27.07 2.03 -22.24
CA ALA A 21 27.08 1.88 -20.79
C ALA A 21 25.85 2.50 -20.10
N VAL A 22 25.34 3.61 -20.63
CA VAL A 22 24.20 4.36 -20.05
C VAL A 22 22.86 3.76 -20.46
N GLU A 23 22.83 2.96 -21.53
CA GLU A 23 21.61 2.29 -22.00
C GLU A 23 21.14 1.16 -21.08
N PRO A 24 19.84 0.80 -21.09
CA PRO A 24 19.34 -0.38 -20.40
C PRO A 24 20.13 -1.63 -20.77
N GLY A 25 20.66 -2.31 -19.74
CA GLY A 25 21.51 -3.47 -19.92
C GLY A 25 22.94 -3.16 -20.38
N GLY A 26 23.42 -1.93 -20.19
CA GLY A 26 24.76 -1.47 -20.61
C GLY A 26 25.89 -2.42 -20.21
N LEU A 27 25.84 -3.01 -19.01
CA LEU A 27 26.79 -4.04 -18.59
C LEU A 27 26.88 -5.24 -19.56
N ARG A 28 25.73 -5.76 -20.02
CA ARG A 28 25.68 -6.88 -20.98
C ARG A 28 26.14 -6.45 -22.36
N ARG A 29 25.84 -5.21 -22.77
CA ARG A 29 26.28 -4.64 -24.06
C ARG A 29 27.80 -4.50 -24.11
N LEU A 30 28.39 -3.98 -23.03
CA LEU A 30 29.85 -3.90 -22.89
C LEU A 30 30.49 -5.29 -22.92
N LEU A 31 29.92 -6.28 -22.21
CA LEU A 31 30.41 -7.67 -22.26
C LEU A 31 30.32 -8.26 -23.67
N ALA A 32 29.22 -8.04 -24.39
CA ALA A 32 29.09 -8.49 -25.78
C ALA A 32 30.16 -7.87 -26.67
N ARG A 33 30.42 -6.57 -26.50
CA ARG A 33 31.48 -5.89 -27.22
C ARG A 33 32.87 -6.43 -26.89
N PHE A 34 33.16 -6.73 -25.62
CA PHE A 34 34.42 -7.39 -25.25
C PHE A 34 34.53 -8.78 -25.87
N ALA A 35 33.45 -9.56 -25.88
CA ALA A 35 33.40 -10.88 -26.51
C ALA A 35 33.68 -10.79 -28.02
N ASP A 36 33.10 -9.80 -28.70
CA ASP A 36 33.34 -9.55 -30.12
C ASP A 36 34.80 -9.09 -30.38
N GLU A 37 35.35 -8.23 -29.52
CA GLU A 37 36.74 -7.75 -29.65
C GLU A 37 37.78 -8.85 -29.48
N VAL A 38 37.52 -9.84 -28.61
CA VAL A 38 38.40 -10.99 -28.41
C VAL A 38 38.08 -12.16 -29.35
N GLY A 39 37.04 -12.02 -30.19
CA GLY A 39 36.58 -13.08 -31.09
C GLY A 39 36.14 -14.34 -30.34
N GLY A 40 35.47 -14.18 -29.19
CA GLY A 40 35.15 -15.30 -28.31
C GLY A 40 34.06 -14.99 -27.28
N SER A 41 34.39 -15.05 -25.99
CA SER A 41 33.45 -14.85 -24.89
C SER A 41 34.01 -13.99 -23.77
N ALA A 42 33.13 -13.22 -23.12
CA ALA A 42 33.42 -12.39 -21.96
C ALA A 42 32.43 -12.69 -20.84
N ALA A 43 32.88 -12.68 -19.60
CA ALA A 43 32.03 -12.88 -18.44
C ALA A 43 32.51 -12.13 -17.22
N LEU A 44 31.55 -11.68 -16.42
CA LEU A 44 31.81 -11.02 -15.16
C LEU A 44 31.42 -11.94 -14.01
N PHE A 45 32.34 -12.17 -13.08
CA PHE A 45 32.12 -13.00 -11.89
C PHE A 45 32.11 -12.13 -10.63
N ASP A 46 31.19 -12.41 -9.71
CA ASP A 46 31.22 -11.80 -8.39
C ASP A 46 32.35 -12.35 -7.52
N ALA A 47 32.51 -11.79 -6.32
CA ALA A 47 33.52 -12.22 -5.35
C ALA A 47 33.39 -13.70 -4.93
N ALA A 48 32.19 -14.28 -5.02
CA ALA A 48 31.94 -15.69 -4.73
C ALA A 48 32.18 -16.61 -5.94
N GLY A 49 32.60 -16.07 -7.09
CA GLY A 49 32.83 -16.81 -8.32
C GLY A 49 31.56 -17.15 -9.09
N LYS A 50 30.41 -16.57 -8.74
CA LYS A 50 29.16 -16.75 -9.49
C LYS A 50 29.12 -15.76 -10.67
N PRO A 51 28.72 -16.20 -11.88
CA PRO A 51 28.62 -15.30 -13.02
C PRO A 51 27.49 -14.28 -12.82
N ILE A 52 27.83 -12.99 -12.90
CA ILE A 52 26.91 -11.84 -12.90
C ILE A 52 26.26 -11.70 -14.28
N ALA A 53 27.08 -11.79 -15.33
CA ALA A 53 26.66 -11.74 -16.73
C ALA A 53 27.73 -12.35 -17.64
N SER A 54 27.33 -12.86 -18.79
CA SER A 54 28.23 -13.37 -19.83
C SER A 54 27.73 -13.05 -21.24
N ALA A 55 28.65 -12.99 -22.18
CA ALA A 55 28.38 -12.84 -23.60
C ALA A 55 29.37 -13.68 -24.43
N PRO A 56 28.90 -14.49 -25.40
CA PRO A 56 27.50 -14.91 -25.55
C PRO A 56 26.99 -15.64 -24.29
N ALA A 57 25.67 -15.72 -24.11
CA ALA A 57 25.03 -16.35 -22.95
C ALA A 57 25.13 -17.90 -22.99
N ARG A 58 26.36 -18.42 -22.95
CA ARG A 58 26.72 -19.84 -22.91
C ARG A 58 27.56 -20.15 -21.68
N ALA A 59 27.67 -21.42 -21.33
CA ALA A 59 28.63 -21.88 -20.33
C ALA A 59 30.05 -21.52 -20.80
N LEU A 60 30.84 -20.96 -19.89
CA LEU A 60 32.24 -20.63 -20.14
C LEU A 60 33.09 -21.88 -19.97
N PRO A 61 34.20 -22.01 -20.71
CA PRO A 61 35.18 -23.07 -20.47
C PRO A 61 35.65 -23.07 -19.01
N GLU A 62 35.83 -24.26 -18.42
CA GLU A 62 36.25 -24.44 -17.02
C GLU A 62 37.58 -23.72 -16.75
N ALA A 63 38.52 -23.78 -17.70
CA ALA A 63 39.81 -23.08 -17.63
C ALA A 63 39.69 -21.55 -17.47
N VAL A 64 38.61 -20.93 -17.97
CA VAL A 64 38.33 -19.49 -17.82
C VAL A 64 37.88 -19.18 -16.39
N VAL A 65 37.10 -20.08 -15.80
CA VAL A 65 36.61 -19.97 -14.42
C VAL A 65 37.78 -20.07 -13.44
N ASP A 66 38.71 -20.99 -13.69
CA ASP A 66 39.94 -21.17 -12.93
C ASP A 66 40.88 -19.97 -13.05
N THR A 67 41.01 -19.43 -14.27
CA THR A 67 41.81 -18.22 -14.51
C THR A 67 41.25 -17.03 -13.74
N ALA A 68 39.92 -16.86 -13.74
CA ALA A 68 39.25 -15.85 -12.95
C ALA A 68 39.35 -16.11 -11.43
N HIS A 69 39.42 -17.38 -11.00
CA HIS A 69 39.57 -17.74 -9.59
C HIS A 69 40.88 -17.22 -9.01
N ARG A 70 42.00 -17.35 -9.72
CA ARG A 70 43.30 -16.84 -9.26
C ARG A 70 43.33 -15.32 -9.08
N VAL A 71 42.65 -14.58 -9.97
CA VAL A 71 42.50 -13.12 -9.82
C VAL A 71 41.62 -12.78 -8.61
N ARG A 72 40.56 -13.55 -8.35
CA ARG A 72 39.69 -13.37 -7.17
C ARG A 72 40.41 -13.64 -5.84
N LEU A 73 41.35 -14.59 -5.80
CA LEU A 73 42.18 -14.86 -4.61
C LEU A 73 43.15 -13.72 -4.27
N GLY A 74 43.25 -12.70 -5.12
CA GLY A 74 44.12 -11.54 -4.90
C GLY A 74 45.60 -11.81 -5.19
N GLU A 75 45.93 -12.97 -5.76
CA GLU A 75 47.30 -13.34 -6.15
C GLU A 75 47.83 -12.43 -7.27
N HIS A 76 46.93 -12.03 -8.19
CA HIS A 76 47.26 -11.20 -9.34
C HIS A 76 46.09 -10.25 -9.71
N ARG A 77 46.39 -9.04 -10.18
CA ARG A 77 45.37 -8.09 -10.69
C ARG A 77 44.89 -8.44 -12.11
N SER A 78 45.70 -9.16 -12.86
CA SER A 78 45.37 -9.68 -14.18
C SER A 78 46.18 -10.95 -14.44
N VAL A 79 45.58 -11.91 -15.14
CA VAL A 79 46.24 -13.14 -15.58
C VAL A 79 45.91 -13.35 -17.05
N VAL A 80 46.90 -13.74 -17.85
CA VAL A 80 46.73 -14.14 -19.25
C VAL A 80 47.38 -15.49 -19.43
N GLU A 81 46.64 -16.45 -19.96
CA GLU A 81 47.06 -17.82 -20.20
C GLU A 81 46.65 -18.30 -21.58
N ARG A 82 47.22 -19.41 -22.01
CA ARG A 82 46.91 -20.05 -23.27
C ARG A 82 46.31 -21.42 -22.99
N ASP A 83 45.17 -21.71 -23.59
CA ASP A 83 44.46 -22.98 -23.47
C ASP A 83 44.20 -23.54 -24.88
N GLY A 84 45.07 -24.45 -25.33
CA GLY A 84 45.04 -24.98 -26.69
C GLY A 84 45.22 -23.89 -27.75
N HIS A 85 44.20 -23.71 -28.60
CA HIS A 85 44.16 -22.68 -29.65
C HIS A 85 43.60 -21.33 -29.17
N ASP A 86 42.97 -21.29 -28.00
CA ASP A 86 42.39 -20.08 -27.42
C ASP A 86 43.34 -19.46 -26.38
N GLN A 87 43.15 -18.16 -26.14
CA GLN A 87 43.76 -17.45 -25.03
C GLN A 87 42.69 -17.19 -23.97
N LEU A 88 43.12 -17.09 -22.72
CA LEU A 88 42.28 -16.78 -21.58
C LEU A 88 42.88 -15.58 -20.87
N ALA A 89 42.05 -14.61 -20.50
CA ALA A 89 42.49 -13.50 -19.67
C ALA A 89 41.49 -13.24 -18.55
N ALA A 90 41.97 -12.91 -17.36
CA ALA A 90 41.15 -12.41 -16.27
C ALA A 90 41.69 -11.08 -15.76
N PHE A 91 40.80 -10.17 -15.39
CA PHE A 91 41.11 -8.84 -14.88
C PHE A 91 40.26 -8.53 -13.65
N ALA A 92 40.88 -8.02 -12.60
CA ALA A 92 40.17 -7.30 -11.57
C ALA A 92 39.73 -5.96 -12.17
N ILE A 93 38.42 -5.74 -12.30
CA ILE A 93 37.91 -4.52 -12.96
C ILE A 93 37.99 -3.30 -12.03
N SER A 94 38.06 -3.52 -10.71
CA SER A 94 38.25 -2.46 -9.71
C SER A 94 39.21 -2.94 -8.61
N GLY A 95 39.79 -1.98 -7.88
CA GLY A 95 40.73 -2.24 -6.77
C GLY A 95 40.06 -2.48 -5.42
N GLU A 96 38.74 -2.34 -5.36
CA GLU A 96 37.92 -2.55 -4.15
C GLU A 96 37.87 -4.04 -3.75
N PRO A 97 37.95 -4.36 -2.44
CA PRO A 97 37.72 -5.73 -1.97
C PRO A 97 36.34 -6.24 -2.41
N GLY A 98 36.32 -7.40 -3.09
CA GLY A 98 35.09 -8.00 -3.60
C GLY A 98 34.59 -7.42 -4.94
N ALA A 99 35.40 -6.61 -5.62
CA ALA A 99 35.13 -6.20 -6.99
C ALA A 99 35.02 -7.41 -7.93
N PRO A 100 34.22 -7.31 -9.01
CA PRO A 100 34.05 -8.42 -9.93
C PRO A 100 35.32 -8.68 -10.73
N THR A 101 35.47 -9.91 -11.18
CA THR A 101 36.52 -10.31 -12.11
C THR A 101 35.93 -10.46 -13.50
N LEU A 102 36.47 -9.73 -14.46
CA LEU A 102 36.20 -9.97 -15.88
C LEU A 102 37.06 -11.14 -16.34
N ALA A 103 36.47 -12.10 -17.01
CA ALA A 103 37.18 -13.16 -17.71
C ALA A 103 36.85 -13.09 -19.20
N LEU A 104 37.87 -13.24 -20.04
CA LEU A 104 37.82 -13.24 -21.48
C LEU A 104 38.41 -14.55 -22.00
N ALA A 105 37.81 -15.10 -23.04
CA ALA A 105 38.34 -16.23 -23.78
C ALA A 105 38.20 -15.96 -25.27
N GLY A 106 39.25 -16.16 -26.06
CA GLY A 106 39.19 -15.92 -27.50
C GLY A 106 40.57 -15.85 -28.15
N SER A 107 40.56 -15.69 -29.47
CA SER A 107 41.77 -15.79 -30.31
C SER A 107 42.56 -14.48 -30.41
N THR A 108 41.99 -13.35 -30.00
CA THR A 108 42.61 -12.00 -30.14
C THR A 108 42.90 -11.31 -28.80
N ILE A 109 43.05 -12.06 -27.71
CA ILE A 109 43.34 -11.52 -26.36
C ILE A 109 44.70 -10.83 -26.26
N ASP A 110 45.74 -11.33 -26.94
CA ASP A 110 47.05 -10.65 -26.97
C ASP A 110 46.91 -9.21 -27.50
N ARG A 111 46.05 -9.00 -28.50
CA ARG A 111 45.78 -7.66 -29.02
C ARG A 111 45.02 -6.80 -28.01
N PHE A 112 44.07 -7.40 -27.30
CA PHE A 112 43.32 -6.72 -26.24
C PHE A 112 44.23 -6.28 -25.08
N THR A 113 45.19 -7.11 -24.69
CA THR A 113 46.08 -6.89 -23.54
C THR A 113 47.29 -5.99 -23.87
N SER A 114 47.80 -6.04 -25.10
CA SER A 114 48.98 -5.28 -25.53
C SER A 114 48.69 -3.83 -25.96
N GLU A 115 47.43 -3.50 -26.30
CA GLU A 115 47.02 -2.14 -26.66
C GLU A 115 46.43 -1.42 -25.43
N PRO A 116 47.13 -0.43 -24.81
CA PRO A 116 46.63 0.26 -23.60
C PRO A 116 45.24 0.88 -23.77
N ARG A 117 44.93 1.32 -24.98
CA ARG A 117 43.64 1.92 -25.36
C ARG A 117 42.47 0.94 -25.26
N ARG A 118 42.71 -0.37 -25.35
CA ARG A 118 41.68 -1.41 -25.20
C ARG A 118 41.49 -1.81 -23.76
N THR A 119 42.57 -1.86 -22.97
CA THR A 119 42.47 -2.09 -21.53
C THR A 119 41.87 -0.89 -20.79
N ASP A 120 42.01 0.34 -21.31
CA ASP A 120 41.30 1.52 -20.78
C ASP A 120 39.77 1.35 -20.78
N SER A 121 39.21 0.60 -21.72
CA SER A 121 37.78 0.28 -21.77
C SER A 121 37.31 -0.54 -20.56
N LEU A 122 38.21 -1.23 -19.84
CA LEU A 122 37.90 -1.90 -18.58
C LEU A 122 37.43 -0.91 -17.50
N ARG A 123 37.90 0.34 -17.54
CA ARG A 123 37.42 1.39 -16.63
C ARG A 123 35.96 1.75 -16.88
N VAL A 124 35.53 1.75 -18.14
CA VAL A 124 34.11 1.97 -18.49
C VAL A 124 33.26 0.84 -17.94
N LEU A 125 33.73 -0.41 -18.06
CA LEU A 125 33.06 -1.57 -17.46
C LEU A 125 32.97 -1.47 -15.93
N ALA A 126 34.08 -1.11 -15.28
CA ALA A 126 34.16 -0.96 -13.84
C ALA A 126 33.18 0.09 -13.31
N LEU A 127 33.20 1.30 -13.89
CA LEU A 127 32.30 2.38 -13.51
C LEU A 127 30.82 2.04 -13.78
N THR A 128 30.53 1.34 -14.88
CA THR A 128 29.17 0.88 -15.20
C THR A 128 28.67 -0.12 -14.17
N TRP A 129 29.53 -1.09 -13.78
CA TRP A 129 29.19 -2.04 -12.73
C TRP A 129 29.03 -1.35 -11.37
N GLU A 130 29.93 -0.45 -10.99
CA GLU A 130 29.84 0.30 -9.72
C GLU A 130 28.55 1.12 -9.65
N ALA A 131 28.18 1.82 -10.72
CA ALA A 131 26.93 2.56 -10.81
C ALA A 131 25.71 1.65 -10.70
N GLN A 132 25.68 0.53 -11.43
CA GLN A 132 24.59 -0.44 -11.35
C GLN A 132 24.49 -1.07 -9.95
N HIS A 133 25.63 -1.44 -9.33
CA HIS A 133 25.67 -2.04 -8.01
C HIS A 133 25.23 -1.05 -6.93
N ALA A 134 25.66 0.21 -7.02
CA ALA A 134 25.19 1.28 -6.13
C ALA A 134 23.68 1.51 -6.26
N HIS A 135 23.15 1.51 -7.49
CA HIS A 135 21.71 1.63 -7.73
C HIS A 135 20.90 0.45 -7.17
N GLU A 136 21.39 -0.77 -7.35
CA GLU A 136 20.79 -1.97 -6.77
C GLU A 136 20.83 -1.94 -5.24
N ARG A 137 21.94 -1.48 -4.65
CA ARG A 137 22.06 -1.31 -3.20
C ARG A 137 21.08 -0.27 -2.68
N SER A 138 20.98 0.89 -3.34
CA SER A 138 20.00 1.93 -2.99
C SER A 138 18.58 1.37 -3.02
N ARG A 139 18.18 0.71 -4.12
CA ARG A 139 16.86 0.09 -4.26
C ARG A 139 16.55 -0.94 -3.17
N ARG A 140 17.54 -1.70 -2.71
CA ARG A 140 17.36 -2.66 -1.60
C ARG A 140 17.14 -1.94 -0.27
N VAL A 141 17.86 -0.84 -0.02
CA VAL A 141 17.66 0.02 1.15
C VAL A 141 16.27 0.65 1.10
N ASP A 142 15.86 1.20 -0.05
CA ASP A 142 14.54 1.82 -0.22
C ASP A 142 13.41 0.80 0.01
N ALA A 143 13.56 -0.41 -0.54
CA ALA A 143 12.60 -1.50 -0.33
C ALA A 143 12.57 -1.97 1.13
N ALA A 144 13.70 -1.97 1.84
CA ALA A 144 13.74 -2.28 3.27
C ALA A 144 13.05 -1.18 4.09
N ASN A 145 13.29 0.09 3.76
CA ASN A 145 12.63 1.22 4.40
C ASN A 145 11.11 1.18 4.18
N ASP A 146 10.66 0.86 2.96
CA ASP A 146 9.23 0.64 2.67
C ASP A 146 8.61 -0.45 3.56
N GLN A 147 9.32 -1.56 3.78
CA GLN A 147 8.85 -2.63 4.66
C GLN A 147 8.75 -2.18 6.13
N VAL A 148 9.68 -1.35 6.60
CA VAL A 148 9.62 -0.79 7.95
C VAL A 148 8.46 0.21 8.07
N ARG A 149 8.24 1.07 7.07
CA ARG A 149 7.07 1.98 7.03
C ARG A 149 5.75 1.21 7.03
N GLU A 150 5.68 0.10 6.31
CA GLU A 150 4.54 -0.81 6.35
C GLU A 150 4.36 -1.43 7.76
N ALA A 151 5.44 -1.82 8.43
CA ALA A 151 5.37 -2.29 9.82
C ALA A 151 4.83 -1.21 10.77
N VAL A 152 5.24 0.05 10.59
CA VAL A 152 4.70 1.20 11.33
C VAL A 152 3.21 1.36 11.08
N LEU A 153 2.73 1.22 9.83
CA LEU A 153 1.30 1.22 9.52
C LEU A 153 0.55 0.17 10.32
N HIS A 154 1.03 -1.08 10.36
CA HIS A 154 0.37 -2.14 11.14
C HIS A 154 0.29 -1.79 12.63
N LEU A 155 1.39 -1.27 13.20
CA LEU A 155 1.41 -0.84 14.59
C LEU A 155 0.42 0.29 14.86
N LEU A 156 0.30 1.26 13.97
CA LEU A 156 -0.70 2.34 14.07
C LEU A 156 -2.13 1.81 13.94
N MET A 157 -2.37 0.85 13.03
CA MET A 157 -3.69 0.24 12.84
C MET A 157 -4.14 -0.59 14.04
N ASP A 158 -3.20 -1.24 14.74
CA ASP A 158 -3.48 -2.10 15.90
C ASP A 158 -3.45 -1.37 17.26
N GLY A 159 -3.04 -0.09 17.28
CA GLY A 159 -2.94 0.76 18.48
C GLY A 159 -1.59 0.69 19.22
N GLY A 160 -0.57 0.07 18.61
CA GLY A 160 0.80 -0.08 19.14
C GLY A 160 1.65 1.20 19.07
N LEU A 161 1.13 2.33 19.55
CA LEU A 161 1.70 3.67 19.37
C LEU A 161 3.16 3.80 19.81
N ALA A 162 3.52 3.29 20.99
CA ALA A 162 4.87 3.40 21.52
C ALA A 162 5.91 2.66 20.65
N THR A 163 5.54 1.50 20.11
CA THR A 163 6.41 0.74 19.20
C THR A 163 6.46 1.41 17.84
N ALA A 164 5.34 1.97 17.34
CA ALA A 164 5.29 2.71 16.09
C ALA A 164 6.28 3.90 16.11
N HIS A 165 6.30 4.69 17.19
CA HIS A 165 7.26 5.79 17.35
C HIS A 165 8.72 5.33 17.29
N ARG A 166 9.09 4.32 18.09
CA ARG A 166 10.48 3.81 18.11
C ARG A 166 10.91 3.27 16.74
N THR A 167 10.02 2.58 16.04
CA THR A 167 10.29 2.02 14.71
C THR A 167 10.43 3.13 13.66
N ALA A 168 9.61 4.18 13.72
CA ALA A 168 9.71 5.33 12.82
C ALA A 168 10.98 6.17 13.09
N GLU A 169 11.32 6.40 14.36
CA GLU A 169 12.57 7.08 14.75
C GLU A 169 13.82 6.35 14.24
N ALA A 170 13.80 5.01 14.22
CA ALA A 170 14.90 4.22 13.65
C ALA A 170 15.09 4.44 12.13
N LEU A 171 14.05 4.91 11.42
CA LEU A 171 14.14 5.34 10.03
C LEU A 171 14.61 6.80 9.87
N GLY A 172 14.70 7.56 10.96
CA GLY A 172 14.96 9.00 10.94
C GLY A 172 13.72 9.86 10.69
N ASP A 173 12.52 9.25 10.70
CA ASP A 173 11.27 9.94 10.39
C ASP A 173 10.36 10.02 11.62
N ALA A 174 10.04 11.23 12.05
CA ALA A 174 9.11 11.43 13.16
C ALA A 174 7.65 11.24 12.71
N LEU A 175 6.86 10.52 13.51
CA LEU A 175 5.42 10.45 13.32
C LEU A 175 4.77 11.73 13.86
N PRO A 176 3.97 12.45 13.05
CA PRO A 176 3.28 13.64 13.53
C PRO A 176 2.18 13.26 14.54
N ASP A 177 2.11 14.00 15.65
CA ASP A 177 1.01 13.94 16.61
C ASP A 177 0.73 15.35 17.16
N PRO A 178 -0.44 15.97 16.88
CA PRO A 178 -1.55 15.46 16.07
C PRO A 178 -1.22 15.35 14.58
N MET A 179 -2.08 14.69 13.81
CA MET A 179 -1.89 14.44 12.38
C MET A 179 -3.17 14.62 11.55
N ARG A 180 -2.99 14.74 10.23
CA ARG A 180 -4.01 14.49 9.21
C ARG A 180 -3.59 13.29 8.36
N ALA A 181 -4.49 12.34 8.15
CA ALA A 181 -4.28 11.24 7.24
C ALA A 181 -4.69 11.66 5.82
N TRP A 182 -3.82 11.44 4.85
CA TRP A 182 -4.13 11.57 3.43
C TRP A 182 -4.09 10.19 2.77
N VAL A 183 -5.11 9.85 2.00
CA VAL A 183 -5.10 8.68 1.11
C VAL A 183 -5.07 9.20 -0.32
N VAL A 184 -3.93 9.01 -0.98
CA VAL A 184 -3.67 9.47 -2.34
C VAL A 184 -3.74 8.28 -3.27
N GLU A 185 -4.67 8.30 -4.21
CA GLU A 185 -4.81 7.32 -5.27
C GLU A 185 -4.11 7.81 -6.54
N VAL A 186 -3.20 7.00 -7.06
CA VAL A 186 -2.52 7.17 -8.34
C VAL A 186 -3.18 6.23 -9.36
N GLY A 187 -3.52 6.77 -10.53
CA GLY A 187 -4.08 6.04 -11.68
C GLY A 187 -3.13 4.98 -12.25
N ALA A 188 -3.55 4.33 -13.36
CA ALA A 188 -2.92 3.16 -13.99
C ALA A 188 -1.41 3.04 -13.72
N ILE A 189 -1.04 2.02 -12.93
CA ILE A 189 0.18 1.96 -12.14
C ILE A 189 1.31 1.31 -12.92
N ASP A 190 2.28 2.09 -13.40
CA ASP A 190 3.64 1.58 -13.48
C ASP A 190 4.34 1.79 -12.13
N LYS A 191 5.15 0.82 -11.68
CA LYS A 191 5.74 0.83 -10.32
C LYS A 191 6.55 2.11 -10.02
N GLY A 192 7.18 2.70 -11.04
CA GLY A 192 7.96 3.93 -10.89
C GLY A 192 7.13 5.19 -10.61
N GLU A 193 5.85 5.19 -11.00
CA GLU A 193 4.95 6.34 -10.82
C GLU A 193 4.60 6.55 -9.35
N ARG A 194 4.38 5.46 -8.61
CA ARG A 194 4.05 5.52 -7.18
C ARG A 194 5.23 6.04 -6.35
N ASP A 195 6.45 5.66 -6.71
CA ASP A 195 7.67 6.11 -6.04
C ASP A 195 7.87 7.61 -6.26
N ALA A 196 7.71 8.09 -7.50
CA ALA A 196 7.79 9.51 -7.83
C ALA A 196 6.75 10.37 -7.06
N ILE A 197 5.53 9.85 -6.87
CA ILE A 197 4.51 10.56 -6.07
C ILE A 197 4.83 10.54 -4.58
N ALA A 198 5.46 9.49 -4.05
CA ALA A 198 5.89 9.46 -2.66
C ALA A 198 6.99 10.51 -2.38
N ASP A 199 7.94 10.65 -3.31
CA ASP A 199 8.98 11.68 -3.24
C ASP A 199 8.38 13.08 -3.34
N GLU A 200 7.42 13.26 -4.24
CA GLU A 200 6.70 14.52 -4.41
C GLU A 200 5.90 14.90 -3.17
N LEU A 201 5.18 13.95 -2.56
CA LEU A 201 4.47 14.17 -1.29
C LEU A 201 5.43 14.63 -0.18
N THR A 202 6.60 14.01 -0.09
CA THR A 202 7.63 14.38 0.89
C THR A 202 8.12 15.80 0.63
N ARG A 203 8.33 16.17 -0.64
CA ARG A 203 8.77 17.51 -1.05
C ARG A 203 7.72 18.59 -0.77
N ILE A 204 6.48 18.44 -1.25
CA ILE A 204 5.44 19.46 -1.13
C ILE A 204 5.00 19.68 0.31
N THR A 205 5.09 18.65 1.16
CA THR A 205 4.79 18.78 2.59
C THR A 205 5.96 19.34 3.39
N GLY A 206 7.13 19.52 2.78
CA GLY A 206 8.34 20.04 3.43
C GLY A 206 8.93 19.05 4.45
N GLY A 207 8.85 17.75 4.17
CA GLY A 207 9.35 16.70 5.08
C GLY A 207 8.48 16.47 6.33
N ARG A 208 7.29 17.05 6.39
CA ARG A 208 6.34 16.90 7.52
C ARG A 208 5.43 15.67 7.41
N ALA A 209 5.67 14.83 6.42
CA ALA A 209 4.82 13.72 6.05
C ALA A 209 5.53 12.38 6.24
N PHE A 210 4.87 11.48 6.96
CA PHE A 210 5.24 10.06 6.97
C PHE A 210 4.45 9.35 5.87
N VAL A 211 5.09 9.08 4.73
CA VAL A 211 4.45 8.49 3.53
C VAL A 211 4.59 6.97 3.56
N ILE A 212 3.49 6.24 3.35
CA ILE A 212 3.45 4.78 3.35
C ILE A 212 2.84 4.28 2.04
N LYS A 213 3.51 3.32 1.40
CA LYS A 213 2.94 2.56 0.29
C LYS A 213 1.94 1.55 0.86
N CYS A 214 0.64 1.82 0.69
CA CYS A 214 -0.44 0.89 1.05
C CYS A 214 -0.16 -0.56 0.55
N PRO A 215 -0.13 -1.56 1.43
CA PRO A 215 0.10 -2.96 1.04
C PRO A 215 -1.14 -3.63 0.44
N VAL A 216 -2.32 -3.05 0.67
CA VAL A 216 -3.61 -3.57 0.20
C VAL A 216 -3.89 -3.09 -1.23
N HIS A 217 -3.83 -1.78 -1.43
CA HIS A 217 -4.11 -1.11 -2.70
C HIS A 217 -2.81 -0.60 -3.34
N SER A 218 -2.41 -1.25 -4.44
CA SER A 218 -1.13 -0.95 -5.13
C SER A 218 -1.02 0.49 -5.65
N GLY A 219 -2.16 1.16 -5.88
CA GLY A 219 -2.20 2.56 -6.33
C GLY A 219 -2.35 3.57 -5.21
N HIS A 220 -2.35 3.18 -3.93
CA HIS A 220 -2.62 4.10 -2.82
C HIS A 220 -1.37 4.44 -2.03
N LEU A 221 -1.15 5.72 -1.75
CA LEU A 221 -0.22 6.19 -0.74
C LEU A 221 -1.01 6.67 0.47
N ILE A 222 -0.64 6.19 1.66
CA ILE A 222 -1.23 6.58 2.93
C ILE A 222 -0.22 7.48 3.62
N THR A 223 -0.60 8.69 3.97
CA THR A 223 0.33 9.69 4.51
C THR A 223 -0.20 10.22 5.83
N ALA A 224 0.62 10.22 6.88
CA ALA A 224 0.37 11.01 8.09
C ALA A 224 1.10 12.35 7.94
N VAL A 225 0.36 13.46 7.91
CA VAL A 225 0.91 14.81 7.71
C VAL A 225 0.69 15.63 8.97
N ALA A 226 1.73 16.35 9.43
CA ALA A 226 1.57 17.32 10.51
C ALA A 226 0.55 18.41 10.09
N PRO A 227 -0.39 18.83 10.96
CA PRO A 227 -1.37 19.84 10.61
C PRO A 227 -0.71 21.13 10.14
N MET A 228 -1.23 21.67 9.05
CA MET A 228 -0.83 22.94 8.46
C MET A 228 -2.05 23.84 8.31
N SER A 229 -1.84 25.11 7.96
CA SER A 229 -2.97 25.99 7.67
C SER A 229 -3.76 25.45 6.47
N HIS A 230 -5.05 25.76 6.42
CA HIS A 230 -5.92 25.30 5.33
C HIS A 230 -5.46 25.79 3.95
N GLU A 231 -4.85 26.98 3.88
CA GLU A 231 -4.31 27.54 2.64
C GLU A 231 -3.07 26.77 2.16
N GLU A 232 -2.13 26.48 3.07
CA GLU A 232 -0.95 25.69 2.77
C GLU A 232 -1.33 24.26 2.34
N GLU A 233 -2.25 23.60 3.05
CA GLU A 233 -2.73 22.26 2.69
C GLU A 233 -3.32 22.23 1.28
N ARG A 234 -4.18 23.21 0.95
CA ARG A 234 -4.76 23.34 -0.39
C ARG A 234 -3.73 23.72 -1.44
N ALA A 235 -2.64 24.40 -1.09
CA ALA A 235 -1.55 24.66 -2.03
C ALA A 235 -0.80 23.37 -2.37
N CYS A 236 -0.40 22.58 -1.36
CA CYS A 236 0.24 21.28 -1.54
C CYS A 236 -0.62 20.34 -2.40
N LEU A 237 -1.91 20.19 -2.08
CA LEU A 237 -2.80 19.30 -2.83
C LEU A 237 -3.01 19.73 -4.28
N ARG A 238 -3.09 21.05 -4.55
CA ARG A 238 -3.18 21.57 -5.92
C ARG A 238 -1.89 21.30 -6.70
N GLU A 239 -0.73 21.47 -6.07
CA GLU A 239 0.56 21.17 -6.68
C GLU A 239 0.68 19.68 -7.03
N LEU A 240 0.32 18.80 -6.10
CA LEU A 240 0.28 17.35 -6.30
C LEU A 240 -0.57 16.95 -7.51
N VAL A 241 -1.80 17.46 -7.59
CA VAL A 241 -2.73 17.16 -8.69
C VAL A 241 -2.24 17.74 -10.02
N ALA A 242 -1.62 18.92 -10.01
CA ALA A 242 -1.10 19.56 -11.22
C ALA A 242 0.09 18.79 -11.80
N ARG A 243 1.05 18.37 -10.96
CA ARG A 243 2.22 17.57 -11.36
C ARG A 243 1.81 16.21 -11.93
N ALA A 244 0.85 15.56 -11.29
CA ALA A 244 0.35 14.27 -11.76
C ALA A 244 -0.22 14.33 -13.18
N ARG A 245 -1.01 15.37 -13.50
CA ARG A 245 -1.58 15.55 -14.85
C ARG A 245 -0.52 15.76 -15.93
N ALA A 246 0.63 16.31 -15.59
CA ALA A 246 1.71 16.56 -16.53
C ALA A 246 2.51 15.28 -16.83
N ASP A 247 2.81 14.49 -15.79
CA ASP A 247 3.90 13.51 -15.87
C ASP A 247 3.50 12.07 -15.45
N ILE A 248 2.47 11.86 -14.61
CA ILE A 248 2.31 10.62 -13.80
C ILE A 248 0.83 10.10 -13.76
N GLY A 249 -0.05 10.63 -14.61
CA GLY A 249 -1.44 10.16 -14.72
C GLY A 249 -2.42 10.82 -13.72
N ARG A 250 -3.59 10.20 -13.50
CA ARG A 250 -4.68 10.80 -12.72
C ARG A 250 -4.49 10.53 -11.23
N ILE A 251 -4.34 11.58 -10.42
CA ILE A 251 -4.36 11.50 -8.95
C ILE A 251 -5.72 11.92 -8.39
N SER A 252 -6.13 11.28 -7.29
CA SER A 252 -7.18 11.78 -6.39
C SER A 252 -6.76 11.62 -4.94
N ALA A 253 -7.10 12.58 -4.06
CA ALA A 253 -6.68 12.55 -2.65
C ALA A 253 -7.84 12.78 -1.68
N GLY A 254 -8.00 11.90 -0.70
CA GLY A 254 -8.90 12.11 0.42
C GLY A 254 -8.15 12.48 1.69
N ILE A 255 -8.68 13.42 2.46
CA ILE A 255 -8.03 14.01 3.65
C ILE A 255 -8.93 13.84 4.87
N SER A 256 -8.38 13.35 5.98
CA SER A 256 -9.08 13.25 7.25
C SER A 256 -9.23 14.60 7.94
N THR A 257 -9.99 14.62 9.04
CA THR A 257 -9.89 15.72 10.01
C THR A 257 -8.59 15.61 10.80
N VAL A 258 -8.24 16.66 11.55
CA VAL A 258 -7.11 16.61 12.48
C VAL A 258 -7.46 15.69 13.64
N LEU A 259 -6.60 14.71 13.90
CA LEU A 259 -6.77 13.67 14.92
C LEU A 259 -5.45 13.43 15.67
N PRO A 260 -5.50 13.03 16.95
CA PRO A 260 -4.35 12.43 17.62
C PRO A 260 -3.83 11.22 16.84
N LEU A 261 -2.53 10.96 16.89
CA LEU A 261 -1.92 9.84 16.15
C LEU A 261 -2.47 8.47 16.59
N ARG A 262 -2.86 8.32 17.87
CA ARG A 262 -3.54 7.10 18.37
C ARG A 262 -4.83 6.76 17.62
N ASP A 263 -5.46 7.75 16.98
CA ASP A 263 -6.71 7.61 16.24
C ASP A 263 -6.44 7.47 14.72
N PHE A 264 -5.22 7.04 14.34
CA PHE A 264 -4.84 6.79 12.96
C PHE A 264 -5.80 5.88 12.18
N PRO A 265 -6.34 4.77 12.73
CA PRO A 265 -7.33 3.95 12.01
C PRO A 265 -8.55 4.78 11.58
N THR A 266 -9.06 5.64 12.45
CA THR A 266 -10.16 6.55 12.16
C THR A 266 -9.76 7.58 11.10
N GLY A 267 -8.56 8.15 11.21
CA GLY A 267 -8.02 9.07 10.20
C GLY A 267 -7.94 8.43 8.81
N TYR A 268 -7.43 7.21 8.71
CA TYR A 268 -7.39 6.44 7.48
C TYR A 268 -8.79 6.23 6.88
N GLN A 269 -9.77 5.81 7.70
CA GLN A 269 -11.16 5.65 7.25
C GLN A 269 -11.77 6.96 6.74
N GLN A 270 -11.59 8.06 7.49
CA GLN A 270 -12.07 9.39 7.07
C GLN A 270 -11.48 9.81 5.73
N ALA A 271 -10.17 9.68 5.57
CA ALA A 271 -9.47 9.99 4.34
C ALA A 271 -9.93 9.10 3.17
N PHE A 272 -10.15 7.80 3.40
CA PHE A 272 -10.65 6.89 2.37
C PHE A 272 -12.08 7.23 1.93
N HIS A 273 -12.95 7.63 2.85
CA HIS A 273 -14.29 8.12 2.48
C HIS A 273 -14.21 9.41 1.67
N ALA A 274 -13.38 10.37 2.10
CA ALA A 274 -13.18 11.60 1.35
C ALA A 274 -12.60 11.34 -0.05
N LEU A 275 -11.75 10.32 -0.22
CA LEU A 275 -11.21 9.92 -1.52
C LEU A 275 -12.33 9.54 -2.50
N ALA A 276 -13.43 8.92 -2.04
CA ALA A 276 -14.58 8.62 -2.90
C ALA A 276 -15.20 9.90 -3.49
N HIS A 277 -15.33 10.97 -2.69
CA HIS A 277 -15.76 12.28 -3.18
C HIS A 277 -14.73 12.88 -4.16
N ALA A 278 -13.44 12.81 -3.81
CA ALA A 278 -12.34 13.34 -4.64
C ALA A 278 -12.31 12.74 -6.06
N ARG A 279 -12.63 11.45 -6.21
CA ARG A 279 -12.69 10.79 -7.53
C ARG A 279 -13.71 11.43 -8.47
N GLY A 280 -14.84 11.89 -7.93
CA GLY A 280 -15.95 12.46 -8.68
C GLY A 280 -15.85 13.97 -8.88
N ASN A 281 -15.18 14.68 -7.97
CA ASN A 281 -15.13 16.15 -8.01
C ASN A 281 -14.06 16.70 -8.97
N ALA A 282 -14.15 18.00 -9.27
CA ALA A 282 -13.25 18.70 -10.18
C ALA A 282 -11.87 18.98 -9.57
N GLU A 283 -11.81 19.23 -8.26
CA GLU A 283 -10.57 19.53 -7.53
C GLU A 283 -9.62 18.32 -7.46
N ARG A 284 -10.16 17.10 -7.57
CA ARG A 284 -9.46 15.81 -7.34
C ARG A 284 -8.96 15.62 -5.92
N PHE A 285 -9.37 16.45 -4.99
CA PHE A 285 -9.14 16.21 -3.57
C PHE A 285 -10.36 16.62 -2.75
N ALA A 286 -10.45 16.08 -1.53
CA ALA A 286 -11.60 16.24 -0.66
C ALA A 286 -11.20 16.10 0.80
N THR A 287 -11.76 16.92 1.68
CA THR A 287 -11.62 16.76 3.13
C THR A 287 -12.88 16.14 3.72
N PHE A 288 -12.70 15.18 4.61
CA PHE A 288 -13.77 14.52 5.33
C PHE A 288 -14.56 15.53 6.19
N ARG A 289 -15.89 15.45 6.11
CA ARG A 289 -16.80 16.29 6.91
C ARG A 289 -17.31 15.48 8.11
N ARG A 290 -17.03 15.98 9.32
CA ARG A 290 -17.29 15.33 10.62
C ARG A 290 -18.76 14.97 10.90
N SER A 291 -19.72 15.59 10.22
CA SER A 291 -21.15 15.56 10.57
C SER A 291 -21.87 14.20 10.44
N HIS A 292 -21.15 13.07 10.36
CA HIS A 292 -21.78 11.76 10.24
C HIS A 292 -20.92 10.59 10.76
N ASP A 293 -20.50 10.58 12.02
CA ASP A 293 -19.85 9.39 12.63
C ASP A 293 -20.66 8.87 13.82
N LEU A 294 -21.30 7.71 13.67
CA LEU A 294 -22.14 7.11 14.70
C LEU A 294 -21.40 6.83 16.01
N ALA A 295 -20.13 6.42 15.93
CA ALA A 295 -19.36 6.11 17.13
C ALA A 295 -19.11 7.37 17.98
N ALA A 296 -19.01 8.54 17.33
CA ALA A 296 -18.89 9.82 18.03
C ALA A 296 -20.21 10.21 18.71
N GLU A 297 -21.36 10.01 18.07
CA GLU A 297 -22.69 10.27 18.66
C GLU A 297 -22.99 9.32 19.84
N LEU A 298 -22.43 8.11 19.83
CA LEU A 298 -22.60 7.13 20.90
C LEU A 298 -21.51 7.17 21.97
N ALA A 299 -20.57 8.12 21.86
CA ALA A 299 -19.45 8.22 22.80
C ALA A 299 -19.95 8.54 24.22
N GLY A 300 -19.71 7.60 25.14
CA GLY A 300 -20.08 7.68 26.55
C GLY A 300 -21.21 6.71 26.89
N HIS A 301 -22.12 6.49 25.94
CA HIS A 301 -23.31 5.66 26.13
C HIS A 301 -23.17 4.24 25.58
N GLY A 302 -22.36 4.04 24.53
CA GLY A 302 -22.23 2.76 23.84
C GLY A 302 -21.09 1.86 24.33
N GLN A 303 -20.21 2.32 25.22
CA GLN A 303 -19.01 1.57 25.63
C GLN A 303 -19.33 0.28 26.39
N ASP A 304 -20.35 0.29 27.23
CA ASP A 304 -20.75 -0.91 27.98
C ASP A 304 -21.33 -1.99 27.05
N TRP A 305 -22.18 -1.59 26.10
CA TRP A 305 -22.64 -2.47 25.02
C TRP A 305 -21.46 -3.04 24.23
N ALA A 306 -20.54 -2.18 23.77
CA ALA A 306 -19.37 -2.60 23.01
C ALA A 306 -18.48 -3.57 23.79
N ARG A 307 -18.24 -3.31 25.08
CA ARG A 307 -17.48 -4.19 25.97
C ARG A 307 -18.12 -5.56 26.09
N ARG A 308 -19.44 -5.64 26.24
CA ARG A 308 -20.16 -6.93 26.32
C ARG A 308 -20.08 -7.70 25.01
N VAL A 309 -20.26 -7.01 23.88
CA VAL A 309 -20.16 -7.61 22.55
C VAL A 309 -18.77 -8.22 22.33
N LEU A 310 -17.72 -7.51 22.75
CA LEU A 310 -16.33 -7.95 22.56
C LEU A 310 -15.81 -8.86 23.69
N ALA A 311 -16.49 -8.97 24.82
CA ALA A 311 -16.01 -9.70 26.00
C ALA A 311 -15.57 -11.15 25.72
N PRO A 312 -16.29 -11.97 24.90
CA PRO A 312 -15.83 -13.32 24.60
C PRO A 312 -14.51 -13.38 23.82
N LEU A 313 -14.26 -12.37 22.98
CA LEU A 313 -12.99 -12.23 22.27
C LEU A 313 -11.89 -11.72 23.21
N GLU A 314 -12.21 -10.75 24.06
CA GLU A 314 -11.23 -10.15 24.99
C GLU A 314 -10.81 -11.09 26.13
N GLY A 315 -11.67 -12.03 26.51
CA GLY A 315 -11.39 -13.09 27.49
C GLY A 315 -10.86 -14.39 26.88
N PHE A 316 -10.59 -14.44 25.57
CA PHE A 316 -10.11 -15.64 24.91
C PHE A 316 -8.64 -15.91 25.24
N GLU A 317 -8.37 -17.13 25.71
CA GLU A 317 -7.02 -17.65 25.92
C GLU A 317 -6.76 -18.82 24.95
N PRO A 318 -5.61 -18.84 24.26
CA PRO A 318 -5.27 -19.92 23.34
C PRO A 318 -5.07 -21.24 24.10
N ALA A 319 -5.63 -22.34 23.58
CA ALA A 319 -5.50 -23.66 24.21
C ALA A 319 -4.10 -24.25 24.03
N ARG A 320 -3.40 -23.85 22.96
CA ARG A 320 -2.04 -24.30 22.63
C ARG A 320 -1.17 -23.11 22.23
N PRO A 321 0.14 -23.13 22.47
CA PRO A 321 1.04 -22.02 22.10
C PRO A 321 1.02 -21.64 20.61
N GLN A 322 0.70 -22.59 19.73
CA GLN A 322 0.60 -22.39 18.29
C GLN A 322 -0.76 -21.87 17.81
N ASP A 323 -1.78 -21.84 18.69
CA ASP A 323 -3.09 -21.30 18.35
C ASP A 323 -3.01 -19.76 18.29
N PRO A 324 -3.83 -19.10 17.46
CA PRO A 324 -3.84 -17.64 17.41
C PRO A 324 -4.15 -17.06 18.78
N SER A 325 -3.42 -16.02 19.19
CA SER A 325 -3.69 -15.28 20.42
C SER A 325 -4.98 -14.45 20.32
N ARG A 326 -5.44 -13.88 21.44
CA ARG A 326 -6.49 -12.84 21.43
C ARG A 326 -6.12 -11.69 20.48
N ASP A 327 -4.89 -11.20 20.56
CA ASP A 327 -4.44 -10.08 19.74
C ASP A 327 -4.42 -10.43 18.25
N ASP A 328 -4.03 -11.67 17.90
CA ASP A 328 -4.14 -12.19 16.53
C ASP A 328 -5.58 -12.14 16.02
N LEU A 329 -6.53 -12.62 16.82
CA LEU A 329 -7.95 -12.65 16.45
C LEU A 329 -8.55 -11.24 16.35
N ARG A 330 -8.19 -10.34 17.28
CA ARG A 330 -8.60 -8.94 17.29
C ARG A 330 -8.07 -8.19 16.07
N SER A 331 -6.78 -8.28 15.78
CA SER A 331 -6.16 -7.69 14.58
C SER A 331 -6.79 -8.27 13.30
N THR A 332 -7.08 -9.58 13.30
CA THR A 332 -7.78 -10.23 12.18
C THR A 332 -9.17 -9.63 11.95
N LEU A 333 -9.97 -9.44 13.00
CA LEU A 333 -11.30 -8.88 12.90
C LEU A 333 -11.28 -7.43 12.41
N VAL A 334 -10.44 -6.57 13.01
CA VAL A 334 -10.29 -5.16 12.62
C VAL A 334 -9.87 -5.05 11.15
N SER A 335 -8.84 -5.79 10.76
CA SER A 335 -8.35 -5.80 9.38
C SER A 335 -9.40 -6.31 8.39
N TRP A 336 -10.12 -7.38 8.74
CA TRP A 336 -11.12 -7.96 7.86
C TRP A 336 -12.38 -7.09 7.70
N LEU A 337 -12.86 -6.42 8.74
CA LEU A 337 -13.95 -5.45 8.62
C LEU A 337 -13.55 -4.24 7.75
N ALA A 338 -12.28 -3.83 7.82
CA ALA A 338 -11.77 -2.71 7.03
C ALA A 338 -11.45 -3.07 5.56
N PHE A 339 -11.03 -4.31 5.26
CA PHE A 339 -10.44 -4.70 3.96
C PHE A 339 -11.02 -5.97 3.34
N HIS A 340 -11.92 -6.68 4.03
CA HIS A 340 -12.50 -7.96 3.62
C HIS A 340 -11.41 -8.97 3.21
N GLN A 341 -11.50 -9.58 2.02
CA GLN A 341 -10.54 -10.56 1.51
C GLN A 341 -9.11 -10.01 1.39
N GLN A 342 -8.98 -8.68 1.23
CA GLN A 342 -7.67 -8.04 1.13
C GLN A 342 -6.94 -7.94 2.48
N ALA A 343 -7.62 -8.28 3.59
CA ALA A 343 -7.00 -8.44 4.90
C ALA A 343 -5.86 -9.45 4.90
N THR A 344 -5.83 -10.41 3.96
CA THR A 344 -4.69 -11.33 3.77
C THR A 344 -3.38 -10.59 3.44
N ARG A 345 -3.46 -9.52 2.64
CA ARG A 345 -2.30 -8.66 2.31
C ARG A 345 -1.91 -7.81 3.51
N HIS A 346 -2.90 -7.21 4.18
CA HIS A 346 -2.67 -6.40 5.36
C HIS A 346 -2.05 -7.23 6.51
N LEU A 347 -2.54 -8.43 6.78
CA LEU A 347 -2.05 -9.26 7.88
C LEU A 347 -0.84 -10.13 7.50
N LYS A 348 -0.45 -10.15 6.22
CA LYS A 348 0.58 -11.05 5.65
C LYS A 348 0.32 -12.53 5.99
N ILE A 349 -0.95 -12.94 6.00
CA ILE A 349 -1.37 -14.33 6.24
C ILE A 349 -2.00 -14.96 5.00
N HIS A 350 -1.94 -16.29 4.93
CA HIS A 350 -2.62 -17.04 3.88
C HIS A 350 -4.15 -16.98 4.04
N ARG A 351 -4.88 -17.05 2.92
CA ARG A 351 -6.36 -17.02 2.90
C ARG A 351 -7.01 -18.07 3.81
N ASN A 352 -6.42 -19.26 3.93
CA ASN A 352 -6.96 -20.32 4.79
C ASN A 352 -6.83 -19.96 6.27
N THR A 353 -5.72 -19.31 6.65
CA THR A 353 -5.51 -18.82 8.01
C THR A 353 -6.52 -17.73 8.35
N LEU A 354 -6.78 -16.81 7.41
CA LEU A 354 -7.84 -15.81 7.55
C LEU A 354 -9.20 -16.48 7.79
N SER A 355 -9.60 -17.41 6.92
CA SER A 355 -10.88 -18.13 7.06
C SER A 355 -11.00 -18.88 8.40
N ALA A 356 -9.94 -19.58 8.84
CA ALA A 356 -9.93 -20.30 10.10
C ALA A 356 -10.08 -19.35 11.31
N ARG A 357 -9.37 -18.22 11.30
CA ARG A 357 -9.47 -17.20 12.35
C ARG A 357 -10.86 -16.56 12.36
N LEU A 358 -11.44 -16.23 11.20
CA LEU A 358 -12.80 -15.67 11.11
C LEU A 358 -13.86 -16.66 11.61
N HIS A 359 -13.74 -17.95 11.27
CA HIS A 359 -14.65 -18.97 11.81
C HIS A 359 -14.56 -19.07 13.34
N LYS A 360 -13.34 -19.01 13.89
CA LYS A 360 -13.11 -18.98 15.34
C LYS A 360 -13.72 -17.73 15.99
N ILE A 361 -13.52 -16.56 15.41
CA ILE A 361 -14.09 -15.29 15.89
C ILE A 361 -15.62 -15.35 15.89
N GLY A 362 -16.24 -15.77 14.78
CA GLY A 362 -17.69 -15.92 14.69
C GLY A 362 -18.24 -16.89 15.73
N SER A 363 -17.55 -18.00 15.95
CA SER A 363 -17.92 -18.99 16.98
C SER A 363 -17.79 -18.43 18.41
N LEU A 364 -16.73 -17.68 18.72
CA LEU A 364 -16.52 -17.06 20.04
C LEU A 364 -17.58 -15.99 20.33
N LEU A 365 -17.92 -15.19 19.34
CA LEU A 365 -18.84 -14.06 19.48
C LEU A 365 -20.31 -14.44 19.28
N GLY A 366 -20.59 -15.67 18.81
CA GLY A 366 -21.94 -16.10 18.44
C GLY A 366 -22.51 -15.30 17.27
N ARG A 367 -21.67 -14.96 16.28
CA ARG A 367 -22.01 -14.08 15.16
C ARG A 367 -21.70 -14.74 13.83
N ASP A 368 -22.57 -14.52 12.84
CA ASP A 368 -22.32 -14.93 11.47
C ASP A 368 -21.63 -13.81 10.70
N LEU A 369 -20.31 -13.93 10.52
CA LEU A 369 -19.52 -12.95 9.79
C LEU A 369 -19.88 -12.88 8.29
N HIS A 370 -20.74 -13.74 7.75
CA HIS A 370 -21.27 -13.58 6.40
C HIS A 370 -22.43 -12.58 6.33
N ARG A 371 -22.98 -12.16 7.46
CA ARG A 371 -24.12 -11.25 7.53
C ARG A 371 -23.70 -9.81 7.81
N LEU A 372 -24.24 -8.88 7.03
CA LEU A 372 -23.94 -7.45 7.18
C LEU A 372 -24.31 -6.92 8.58
N PRO A 373 -25.49 -7.26 9.16
CA PRO A 373 -25.82 -6.78 10.50
C PRO A 373 -24.79 -7.19 11.55
N ASP A 374 -24.32 -8.44 11.52
CA ASP A 374 -23.32 -8.92 12.49
C ASP A 374 -21.98 -8.22 12.30
N GLN A 375 -21.56 -8.00 11.05
CA GLN A 375 -20.37 -7.20 10.75
C GLN A 375 -20.48 -5.76 11.27
N ALA A 376 -21.61 -5.10 11.02
CA ALA A 376 -21.85 -3.72 11.44
C ALA A 376 -21.82 -3.57 12.98
N HIS A 377 -22.43 -4.51 13.71
CA HIS A 377 -22.35 -4.53 15.18
C HIS A 377 -20.90 -4.69 15.67
N LEU A 378 -20.12 -5.58 15.07
CA LEU A 378 -18.73 -5.78 15.47
C LEU A 378 -17.85 -4.56 15.13
N ASP A 379 -18.05 -3.95 13.96
CA ASP A 379 -17.36 -2.71 13.59
C ASP A 379 -17.65 -1.58 14.57
N LEU A 380 -18.92 -1.33 14.88
CA LEU A 380 -19.31 -0.29 15.83
C LEU A 380 -18.78 -0.58 17.24
N ALA A 381 -18.83 -1.83 17.70
CA ALA A 381 -18.28 -2.22 19.00
C ALA A 381 -16.75 -1.99 19.06
N LEU A 382 -16.03 -2.27 17.97
CA LEU A 382 -14.59 -2.00 17.88
C LEU A 382 -14.28 -0.50 17.87
N ARG A 383 -15.08 0.33 17.20
CA ARG A 383 -14.93 1.80 17.21
C ARG A 383 -15.23 2.43 18.56
N LEU A 384 -16.18 1.87 19.32
CA LEU A 384 -16.52 2.32 20.67
C LEU A 384 -15.60 1.77 21.76
N ARG A 385 -14.61 0.93 21.40
CA ARG A 385 -13.66 0.35 22.34
C ARG A 385 -12.71 1.43 22.88
N GLY A 386 -12.71 1.63 24.20
CA GLY A 386 -11.66 2.41 24.89
C GLY A 386 -12.01 3.84 25.28
N GLY A 387 -13.28 4.24 25.27
CA GLY A 387 -13.73 5.54 25.82
C GLY A 387 -14.17 5.46 27.29
N PRO A 388 -14.30 6.61 27.99
CA PRO A 388 -14.90 6.67 29.32
C PRO A 388 -16.39 6.26 29.24
N GLU A 389 -16.84 5.48 30.22
CA GLU A 389 -18.24 5.03 30.33
C GLU A 389 -19.04 6.07 31.12
N ALA A 390 -20.19 6.49 30.57
CA ALA A 390 -21.13 7.33 31.28
C ALA A 390 -21.98 6.50 32.25
N PRO A 391 -22.38 7.05 33.42
CA PRO A 391 -23.33 6.39 34.29
C PRO A 391 -24.68 6.20 33.58
N HIS A 392 -25.26 5.00 33.66
CA HIS A 392 -26.50 4.57 32.99
C HIS A 392 -26.39 4.27 31.48
N SER A 393 -25.25 3.78 31.01
CA SER A 393 -25.14 3.20 29.66
C SER A 393 -26.11 2.04 29.48
N THR A 394 -26.90 2.07 28.40
CA THR A 394 -27.78 0.95 28.04
C THR A 394 -26.98 -0.23 27.50
N ARG A 395 -27.55 -1.42 27.64
CA ARG A 395 -26.98 -2.69 27.18
C ARG A 395 -27.50 -3.11 25.80
N ASP A 396 -28.52 -2.44 25.28
CA ASP A 396 -29.18 -2.80 24.02
C ASP A 396 -28.86 -1.78 22.92
N ILE A 397 -28.45 -2.28 21.77
CA ILE A 397 -28.16 -1.45 20.59
C ILE A 397 -29.42 -0.74 20.11
N ASP A 398 -30.58 -1.39 20.10
CA ASP A 398 -31.80 -0.74 19.62
C ASP A 398 -32.21 0.41 20.54
N GLU A 399 -31.87 0.37 21.84
CA GLU A 399 -32.09 1.49 22.76
C GLU A 399 -31.13 2.66 22.47
N LEU A 400 -29.85 2.36 22.21
CA LEU A 400 -28.88 3.36 21.75
C LEU A 400 -29.34 4.06 20.46
N LEU A 401 -29.82 3.28 19.49
CA LEU A 401 -30.26 3.80 18.19
C LEU A 401 -31.52 4.66 18.25
N ARG A 402 -32.31 4.57 19.33
CA ARG A 402 -33.51 5.40 19.53
C ARG A 402 -33.19 6.80 20.06
N GLY A 403 -31.94 7.09 20.44
CA GLY A 403 -31.54 8.39 20.93
C GLY A 403 -31.70 9.50 19.87
N ASP A 404 -32.14 10.68 20.30
CA ASP A 404 -32.40 11.82 19.39
C ASP A 404 -31.15 12.23 18.58
N GLU A 405 -29.96 12.10 19.16
CA GLU A 405 -28.68 12.37 18.49
C GLU A 405 -28.43 11.39 17.33
N VAL A 406 -28.69 10.10 17.55
CA VAL A 406 -28.58 9.07 16.51
C VAL A 406 -29.62 9.27 15.41
N LEU A 407 -30.86 9.64 15.77
CA LEU A 407 -31.89 9.93 14.77
C LEU A 407 -31.52 11.13 13.89
N ARG A 408 -31.04 12.22 14.50
CA ARG A 408 -30.54 13.38 13.78
C ARG A 408 -29.35 13.02 12.88
N TRP A 409 -28.42 12.22 13.39
CA TRP A 409 -27.31 11.71 12.61
C TRP A 409 -27.77 10.89 11.40
N ALA A 410 -28.70 9.96 11.58
CA ALA A 410 -29.23 9.12 10.50
C ALA A 410 -29.94 9.98 9.44
N GLU A 411 -30.73 10.97 9.88
CA GLU A 411 -31.40 11.92 9.02
C GLU A 411 -30.44 12.76 8.18
N VAL A 412 -29.35 13.24 8.78
CA VAL A 412 -28.31 14.02 8.09
C VAL A 412 -27.53 13.13 7.13
N LEU A 413 -27.17 11.90 7.53
CA LEU A 413 -26.45 10.95 6.67
C LEU A 413 -27.25 10.58 5.42
N LEU A 414 -28.55 10.37 5.56
CA LEU A 414 -29.43 9.99 4.47
C LEU A 414 -30.00 11.19 3.70
N ALA A 415 -29.78 12.42 4.17
CA ALA A 415 -30.28 13.64 3.53
C ALA A 415 -29.93 13.73 2.03
N PRO A 416 -28.69 13.43 1.58
CA PRO A 416 -28.34 13.51 0.16
C PRO A 416 -29.11 12.53 -0.75
N LEU A 417 -29.71 11.47 -0.19
CA LEU A 417 -30.48 10.49 -0.94
C LEU A 417 -31.99 10.77 -0.95
N ARG A 418 -32.49 11.75 -0.15
CA ARG A 418 -33.93 12.01 0.03
C ARG A 418 -34.64 12.28 -1.29
N ASP A 419 -34.02 13.05 -2.19
CA ASP A 419 -34.60 13.40 -3.49
C ASP A 419 -34.47 12.28 -4.54
N SER A 420 -33.95 11.11 -4.14
CA SER A 420 -33.73 9.97 -5.03
C SER A 420 -34.28 8.67 -4.43
N PRO A 421 -35.62 8.47 -4.39
CA PRO A 421 -36.24 7.28 -3.80
C PRO A 421 -35.72 5.96 -4.38
N ARG A 422 -35.42 5.92 -5.69
CA ARG A 422 -34.85 4.74 -6.36
C ARG A 422 -33.46 4.37 -5.84
N LEU A 423 -32.65 5.36 -5.44
CA LEU A 423 -31.33 5.11 -4.88
C LEU A 423 -31.46 4.62 -3.44
N VAL A 424 -32.37 5.19 -2.65
CA VAL A 424 -32.70 4.71 -1.29
C VAL A 424 -33.13 3.24 -1.35
N GLU A 425 -34.10 2.90 -2.19
CA GLU A 425 -34.57 1.52 -2.39
C GLU A 425 -33.43 0.58 -2.81
N THR A 426 -32.57 1.03 -3.73
CA THR A 426 -31.44 0.21 -4.19
C THR A 426 -30.42 -0.02 -3.08
N VAL A 427 -30.11 0.99 -2.28
CA VAL A 427 -29.20 0.87 -1.14
C VAL A 427 -29.80 -0.06 -0.08
N GLN A 428 -31.07 0.11 0.30
CA GLN A 428 -31.74 -0.75 1.28
C GLN A 428 -31.75 -2.22 0.83
N ALA A 429 -32.16 -2.49 -0.42
CA ALA A 429 -32.15 -3.86 -0.97
C ALA A 429 -30.73 -4.45 -0.99
N TRP A 430 -29.72 -3.65 -1.28
CA TRP A 430 -28.32 -4.08 -1.26
C TRP A 430 -27.82 -4.40 0.15
N LEU A 431 -28.18 -3.60 1.16
CA LEU A 431 -27.83 -3.86 2.56
C LEU A 431 -28.56 -5.11 3.09
N LEU A 432 -29.84 -5.28 2.77
CA LEU A 432 -30.62 -6.48 3.12
C LEU A 432 -30.07 -7.76 2.48
N ALA A 433 -29.41 -7.63 1.33
CA ALA A 433 -28.72 -8.71 0.64
C ALA A 433 -27.28 -8.95 1.14
N ASP A 434 -26.91 -8.47 2.32
CA ASP A 434 -25.55 -8.54 2.89
C ASP A 434 -24.48 -7.97 1.95
N THR A 435 -24.80 -6.87 1.26
CA THR A 435 -23.95 -6.23 0.24
C THR A 435 -23.65 -7.08 -1.01
N ARG A 436 -24.39 -8.16 -1.24
CA ARG A 436 -24.28 -8.99 -2.45
C ARG A 436 -25.07 -8.39 -3.60
N THR A 437 -24.35 -7.80 -4.56
CA THR A 437 -24.95 -7.10 -5.71
C THR A 437 -25.88 -7.99 -6.55
N SER A 438 -25.56 -9.29 -6.71
CA SER A 438 -26.41 -10.21 -7.49
C SER A 438 -27.78 -10.42 -6.83
N LEU A 439 -27.80 -10.69 -5.53
CA LEU A 439 -29.05 -10.90 -4.78
C LEU A 439 -29.89 -9.62 -4.67
N ALA A 440 -29.23 -8.47 -4.51
CA ALA A 440 -29.92 -7.18 -4.57
C ALA A 440 -30.57 -6.94 -5.95
N ALA A 441 -29.90 -7.36 -7.02
CA ALA A 441 -30.40 -7.23 -8.38
C ALA A 441 -31.64 -8.12 -8.62
N GLU A 442 -31.60 -9.35 -8.10
CA GLU A 442 -32.75 -10.28 -8.10
C GLU A 442 -33.94 -9.68 -7.33
N ALA A 443 -33.72 -9.18 -6.12
CA ALA A 443 -34.76 -8.57 -5.30
C ALA A 443 -35.41 -7.34 -5.97
N LEU A 444 -34.62 -6.57 -6.73
CA LEU A 444 -35.08 -5.37 -7.44
C LEU A 444 -35.56 -5.66 -8.88
N SER A 445 -35.49 -6.91 -9.34
CA SER A 445 -35.80 -7.29 -10.73
C SER A 445 -35.04 -6.47 -11.80
N ILE A 446 -33.76 -6.18 -11.56
CA ILE A 446 -32.87 -5.47 -12.50
C ILE A 446 -31.54 -6.21 -12.67
N SER A 447 -30.68 -5.74 -13.59
CA SER A 447 -29.35 -6.32 -13.75
C SER A 447 -28.39 -5.89 -12.63
N ALA A 448 -27.42 -6.76 -12.30
CA ALA A 448 -26.36 -6.43 -11.34
C ALA A 448 -25.52 -5.20 -11.78
N ALA A 449 -25.37 -4.98 -13.09
CA ALA A 449 -24.74 -3.78 -13.64
C ALA A 449 -25.55 -2.50 -13.33
N ALA A 450 -26.89 -2.58 -13.41
CA ALA A 450 -27.76 -1.46 -13.05
C ALA A 450 -27.71 -1.15 -11.55
N VAL A 451 -27.72 -2.18 -10.68
CA VAL A 451 -27.50 -2.00 -9.23
C VAL A 451 -26.17 -1.31 -8.97
N ARG A 452 -25.07 -1.80 -9.56
CA ARG A 452 -23.75 -1.18 -9.39
C ARG A 452 -23.75 0.28 -9.84
N LYS A 453 -24.33 0.60 -10.99
CA LYS A 453 -24.44 1.98 -11.49
C LYS A 453 -25.17 2.88 -10.48
N ARG A 454 -26.28 2.41 -9.92
CA ARG A 454 -27.04 3.14 -8.90
C ARG A 454 -26.26 3.31 -7.59
N LEU A 455 -25.52 2.28 -7.15
CA LEU A 455 -24.67 2.37 -5.97
C LEU A 455 -23.51 3.35 -6.16
N VAL A 456 -22.92 3.43 -7.37
CA VAL A 456 -21.93 4.48 -7.70
C VAL A 456 -22.56 5.87 -7.61
N SER A 457 -23.78 6.06 -8.11
CA SER A 457 -24.49 7.34 -7.97
C SER A 457 -24.80 7.66 -6.51
N ALA A 458 -25.19 6.68 -5.70
CA ALA A 458 -25.41 6.86 -4.26
C ALA A 458 -24.10 7.24 -3.53
N GLU A 459 -22.97 6.59 -3.86
CA GLU A 459 -21.63 6.90 -3.33
C GLU A 459 -21.22 8.34 -3.64
N GLN A 460 -21.53 8.84 -4.85
CA GLN A 460 -21.27 10.23 -5.23
C GLN A 460 -22.12 11.23 -4.45
N LEU A 461 -23.41 10.95 -4.25
CA LEU A 461 -24.31 11.83 -3.48
C LEU A 461 -23.96 11.82 -1.99
N LEU A 462 -23.62 10.66 -1.45
CA LEU A 462 -23.21 10.51 -0.06
C LEU A 462 -21.78 11.02 0.21
N GLU A 463 -21.01 11.29 -0.84
CA GLU A 463 -19.61 11.74 -0.77
C GLU A 463 -18.72 10.79 0.05
N ARG A 464 -19.03 9.48 0.03
CA ARG A 464 -18.39 8.46 0.87
C ARG A 464 -18.36 7.10 0.19
N SER A 465 -17.24 6.39 0.36
CA SER A 465 -17.06 5.04 -0.19
C SER A 465 -18.17 4.08 0.25
N LEU A 466 -18.85 3.46 -0.72
CA LEU A 466 -19.80 2.37 -0.53
C LEU A 466 -19.26 1.07 -1.10
N LEU A 467 -18.70 1.13 -2.31
CA LEU A 467 -18.32 -0.07 -3.06
C LEU A 467 -16.89 -0.54 -2.76
N ASN A 468 -16.07 0.33 -2.19
CA ASN A 468 -14.70 0.01 -1.79
C ASN A 468 -14.61 -0.06 -0.26
N SER A 469 -13.64 -0.83 0.24
CA SER A 469 -13.41 -0.95 1.68
C SER A 469 -12.29 -0.01 2.13
N PRO A 470 -12.44 0.75 3.23
CA PRO A 470 -13.59 0.77 4.16
C PRO A 470 -14.90 1.32 3.55
N SER A 471 -16.03 0.69 3.88
CA SER A 471 -17.35 0.97 3.30
C SER A 471 -18.29 1.61 4.32
N LEU A 472 -19.12 2.54 3.86
CA LEU A 472 -20.20 3.16 4.64
C LEU A 472 -21.38 2.20 4.87
N SER A 473 -21.35 0.97 4.33
CA SER A 473 -22.44 0.01 4.49
C SER A 473 -22.82 -0.26 5.95
N TYR A 474 -21.84 -0.30 6.86
CA TYR A 474 -22.09 -0.51 8.29
C TYR A 474 -22.86 0.64 8.94
N ASP A 475 -22.48 1.89 8.66
CA ASP A 475 -23.20 3.06 9.16
C ASP A 475 -24.58 3.19 8.52
N LEU A 476 -24.72 2.91 7.21
CA LEU A 476 -26.03 2.93 6.56
C LEU A 476 -26.99 1.88 7.14
N HIS A 477 -26.48 0.71 7.52
CA HIS A 477 -27.28 -0.31 8.21
C HIS A 477 -27.91 0.27 9.48
N PHE A 478 -27.12 0.95 10.32
CA PHE A 478 -27.62 1.58 11.55
C PHE A 478 -28.53 2.78 11.29
N ALA A 479 -28.24 3.60 10.27
CA ALA A 479 -29.08 4.74 9.93
C ALA A 479 -30.50 4.31 9.51
N PHE A 480 -30.63 3.32 8.63
CA PHE A 480 -31.94 2.77 8.28
C PHE A 480 -32.62 2.11 9.47
N ARG A 481 -31.88 1.34 10.28
CA ARG A 481 -32.43 0.69 11.49
C ARG A 481 -32.99 1.72 12.48
N ALA A 482 -32.29 2.82 12.72
CA ALA A 482 -32.73 3.88 13.63
C ALA A 482 -34.06 4.51 13.17
N LEU A 483 -34.21 4.78 11.86
CA LEU A 483 -35.46 5.30 11.28
C LEU A 483 -36.61 4.27 11.26
N ASP A 484 -36.31 2.98 11.09
CA ASP A 484 -37.33 1.93 11.16
C ASP A 484 -37.89 1.77 12.58
N LEU A 485 -37.04 1.91 13.61
CA LEU A 485 -37.44 1.82 15.02
C LEU A 485 -38.41 2.93 15.42
N THR A 486 -38.33 4.12 14.82
CA THR A 486 -39.24 5.25 15.11
C THR A 486 -40.57 5.12 14.36
N THR A 487 -40.55 4.67 13.10
CA THR A 487 -41.78 4.44 12.33
C THR A 487 -42.62 3.30 12.91
N GLY A 488 -41.99 2.27 13.48
CA GLY A 488 -42.67 1.20 14.23
C GLY A 488 -43.41 1.72 15.48
N ARG A 489 -42.87 2.73 16.17
CA ARG A 489 -43.52 3.37 17.34
C ARG A 489 -44.80 4.12 16.94
N ALA A 490 -44.77 4.84 15.81
CA ALA A 490 -45.93 5.60 15.32
C ALA A 490 -47.11 4.69 14.90
N ARG A 491 -46.82 3.48 14.39
CA ARG A 491 -47.86 2.48 14.06
C ARG A 491 -48.43 1.77 15.29
N GLY A 492 -47.61 1.54 16.32
CA GLY A 492 -48.06 0.89 17.57
C GLY A 492 -48.88 1.77 18.51
N SER A 493 -48.76 3.10 18.42
CA SER A 493 -49.55 4.05 19.22
C SER A 493 -50.91 4.42 18.61
N GLY A 494 -51.23 3.95 17.41
CA GLY A 494 -52.43 4.33 16.65
C GLY A 494 -53.66 3.44 16.82
N ASP A 495 -53.55 2.27 17.47
CA ASP A 495 -54.61 1.25 17.50
C ASP A 495 -55.36 1.16 18.85
N GLY A 496 -55.32 2.24 19.64
CA GLY A 496 -55.75 2.24 21.05
C GLY A 496 -57.01 3.00 21.41
N ARG A 497 -57.83 3.51 20.46
CA ARG A 497 -59.11 4.19 20.78
C ARG A 497 -60.15 4.07 19.66
N SER A 498 -60.87 2.95 19.64
CA SER A 498 -62.22 2.84 19.09
C SER A 498 -62.97 1.69 19.78
N GLY A 499 -63.31 1.87 21.07
CA GLY A 499 -64.35 1.05 21.72
C GLY A 499 -65.71 1.74 21.51
N PRO A 500 -66.80 1.01 21.17
CA PRO A 500 -68.08 1.63 20.90
C PRO A 500 -68.75 2.06 22.21
N GLU A 501 -69.25 3.30 22.27
CA GLU A 501 -70.20 3.72 23.29
C GLU A 501 -71.59 3.17 22.94
N ASN A 502 -72.23 2.61 23.96
CA ASN A 502 -73.64 2.19 23.99
C ASN A 502 -74.57 3.41 24.08
#